data_AF-A0A1I7U4X5-F1
#
_entry.id   AF-A0A1I7U4X5-F1
#
_cell.length_a   1.000
_cell.length_b   1.000
_cell.length_c   1.000
_cell.angle_alpha   90.00
_cell.angle_beta   90.00
_cell.angle_gamma   90.00
#
_symmetry.space_group_name_H-M   'P 1'
#
loop_
_entity.id
_entity.type
_entity.pdbx_description
1 polymer ?
#
loop_
_entity_poly.entity_id
_entity_poly.type
_entity_poly.pdbx_seq_one_letter_code
_entity_poly.pdbx_strand_id
1 'polypeptide(L)'
;MQLYDLGYKNITNVDYSQVLIENGKLEHPYMEWIADDITSLENLADDSYDVVLEKATIEAILVTEKSAWEPSDSALRSLESIFSSISRVLKPGGVFISISFTQPHFRIPALLREKSWSIEMFEFGETFHYYVYVCRKGGKTDGNLAERYSAIAKSWLRPLC
;
A
#
# COMPACT_ATOMS: atom_id res chain seq x y z
N MET A 1 10.96 9.29 14.10
CA MET A 1 9.93 10.19 13.55
C MET A 1 10.50 11.22 12.56
N GLN A 2 11.35 10.77 11.64
CA GLN A 2 12.21 11.65 10.83
C GLN A 2 11.44 12.53 9.83
N LEU A 3 10.30 12.07 9.29
CA LEU A 3 9.47 12.89 8.39
C LEU A 3 8.99 14.18 9.08
N TYR A 4 8.58 14.07 10.35
CA TYR A 4 8.15 15.25 11.10
C TYR A 4 9.30 16.19 11.39
N ASP A 5 10.47 15.66 11.73
CA ASP A 5 11.68 16.47 11.95
C ASP A 5 12.11 17.18 10.66
N LEU A 6 11.86 16.58 9.50
CA LEU A 6 12.06 17.17 8.17
C LEU A 6 10.99 18.20 7.76
N GLY A 7 9.96 18.42 8.59
CA GLY A 7 8.95 19.46 8.39
C GLY A 7 7.58 18.97 7.91
N TYR A 8 7.38 17.67 7.70
CA TYR A 8 6.06 17.10 7.39
C TYR A 8 5.24 16.99 8.68
N LYS A 9 4.47 18.03 9.02
CA LYS A 9 3.80 18.14 10.34
C LYS A 9 2.41 17.49 10.39
N ASN A 10 1.75 17.32 9.25
CA ASN A 10 0.41 16.73 9.15
C ASN A 10 0.54 15.23 8.90
N ILE A 11 0.81 14.46 9.95
CA ILE A 11 1.01 13.01 9.88
C ILE A 11 -0.02 12.32 10.77
N THR A 12 -0.78 11.41 10.16
CA THR A 12 -1.70 10.49 10.83
C THR A 12 -1.13 9.09 10.70
N ASN A 13 -0.83 8.47 11.84
CA ASN A 13 -0.32 7.10 11.93
C ASN A 13 -1.47 6.14 12.22
N VAL A 14 -1.50 5.02 11.51
CA VAL A 14 -2.59 4.04 11.58
C VAL A 14 -2.02 2.64 11.76
N ASP A 15 -2.61 1.88 12.69
CA ASP A 15 -2.32 0.47 12.92
C ASP A 15 -3.55 -0.18 13.58
N TYR A 16 -3.84 -1.45 13.31
CA TYR A 16 -4.97 -2.14 13.97
C TYR A 16 -4.67 -2.46 15.44
N SER A 17 -3.39 -2.42 15.84
CA SER A 17 -2.95 -2.67 17.20
C SER A 17 -3.14 -1.44 18.08
N GLN A 18 -4.18 -1.47 18.92
CA GLN A 18 -4.44 -0.45 19.94
C GLN A 18 -3.21 -0.19 20.82
N VAL A 19 -2.43 -1.23 21.15
CA VAL A 19 -1.21 -1.11 21.96
C VAL A 19 -0.16 -0.24 21.27
N LEU A 20 0.05 -0.42 19.95
CA LEU A 20 1.01 0.40 19.20
C LEU A 20 0.54 1.84 19.08
N ILE A 21 -0.76 2.06 18.89
CA ILE A 21 -1.38 3.38 18.84
C ILE A 21 -1.23 4.13 20.17
N GLU A 22 -1.46 3.47 21.30
CA GLU A 22 -1.30 4.08 22.63
C GLU A 22 0.16 4.44 22.92
N ASN A 23 1.10 3.54 22.60
CA ASN A 23 2.51 3.82 22.76
C ASN A 23 2.98 4.98 21.85
N GLY A 24 2.55 5.00 20.59
CA GLY A 24 2.86 6.08 19.66
C GLY A 24 2.35 7.44 20.12
N LYS A 25 1.12 7.50 20.68
CA LYS A 25 0.56 8.72 21.28
C LYS A 25 1.40 9.23 22.45
N LEU A 26 1.93 8.33 23.27
CA LEU A 26 2.78 8.70 24.41
C LEU A 26 4.13 9.24 23.96
N GLU A 27 4.76 8.60 22.97
CA GLU A 27 6.09 8.99 22.47
C GLU A 27 6.02 10.25 21.58
N HIS A 28 4.95 10.40 20.81
CA HIS A 28 4.78 11.44 19.79
C HIS A 28 3.37 12.07 19.82
N PRO A 29 2.99 12.77 20.91
CA PRO A 29 1.63 13.27 21.15
C PRO A 29 1.19 14.39 20.20
N TYR A 30 2.12 14.97 19.44
CA TYR A 30 1.86 16.06 18.47
C TYR A 30 1.59 15.53 17.05
N MET A 31 1.53 14.21 16.88
CA MET A 31 1.02 13.54 15.68
C MET A 31 -0.36 12.95 15.95
N GLU A 32 -1.10 12.68 14.88
CA GLU A 32 -2.35 11.93 15.00
C GLU A 32 -2.08 10.43 14.94
N TRP A 33 -2.85 9.66 15.71
CA TRP A 33 -2.70 8.22 15.87
C TRP A 33 -4.09 7.59 15.99
N ILE A 34 -4.44 6.70 15.07
CA ILE A 34 -5.77 6.11 14.95
C ILE A 34 -5.63 4.59 14.89
N ALA A 35 -6.38 3.89 15.75
CA ALA A 35 -6.52 2.45 15.64
C ALA A 35 -7.53 2.13 14.53
N ASP A 36 -7.06 1.56 13.43
CA ASP A 36 -7.89 1.25 12.26
C ASP A 36 -7.26 0.11 11.44
N ASP A 37 -8.09 -0.59 10.67
CA ASP A 37 -7.67 -1.66 9.78
C ASP A 37 -7.44 -1.10 8.37
N ILE A 38 -6.26 -1.32 7.80
CA ILE A 38 -5.91 -0.85 6.45
C ILE A 38 -6.84 -1.40 5.36
N THR A 39 -7.53 -2.52 5.60
CA THR A 39 -8.51 -3.08 4.68
C THR A 39 -9.79 -2.24 4.59
N SER A 40 -10.12 -1.41 5.58
CA SER A 40 -11.31 -0.54 5.59
C SER A 40 -10.99 0.96 5.70
N LEU A 41 -10.02 1.33 6.55
CA LEU A 41 -9.70 2.71 6.94
C LEU A 41 -10.95 3.51 7.35
N GLU A 42 -11.89 2.87 8.04
CA GLU A 42 -13.24 3.40 8.26
C GLU A 42 -13.28 4.68 9.10
N ASN A 43 -12.25 4.92 9.90
CA ASN A 43 -12.12 6.11 10.74
C ASN A 43 -11.48 7.29 10.00
N LEU A 44 -11.14 7.12 8.72
CA LEU A 44 -10.57 8.15 7.86
C LEU A 44 -11.58 8.65 6.83
N ALA A 45 -11.67 9.98 6.68
CA ALA A 45 -12.53 10.60 5.69
C ALA A 45 -12.05 10.37 4.25
N ASP A 46 -13.00 10.33 3.32
CA ASP A 46 -12.73 10.27 1.89
C ASP A 46 -11.97 11.52 1.42
N ASP A 47 -11.13 11.36 0.39
CA ASP A 47 -10.39 12.45 -0.26
C ASP A 47 -9.70 13.43 0.72
N SER A 48 -9.11 12.89 1.80
CA SER A 48 -8.55 13.70 2.90
C SER A 48 -7.02 13.72 2.93
N TYR A 49 -6.35 12.76 2.27
CA TYR A 49 -4.90 12.64 2.27
C TYR A 49 -4.29 12.90 0.89
N ASP A 50 -3.23 13.70 0.84
CA ASP A 50 -2.44 13.91 -0.39
C ASP A 50 -1.50 12.72 -0.66
N VAL A 51 -1.01 12.08 0.41
CA VAL A 51 -0.08 10.94 0.35
C VAL A 51 -0.48 9.89 1.38
N VAL A 52 -0.49 8.63 0.98
CA VAL A 52 -0.58 7.46 1.86
C VAL A 52 0.71 6.67 1.72
N LEU A 53 1.35 6.30 2.83
CA LEU A 53 2.57 5.50 2.85
C LEU A 53 2.33 4.24 3.66
N GLU A 54 2.68 3.09 3.09
CA GLU A 54 2.79 1.83 3.82
C GLU A 54 4.19 1.23 3.62
N LYS A 55 4.72 0.60 4.67
CA LYS A 55 5.99 -0.12 4.59
C LYS A 55 5.84 -1.51 5.19
N ALA A 56 5.91 -2.52 4.33
CA ALA A 56 5.78 -3.93 4.68
C ALA A 56 4.45 -4.32 5.37
N THR A 57 3.42 -3.45 5.32
CA THR A 57 2.11 -3.74 5.90
C THR A 57 1.39 -4.79 5.06
N ILE A 58 1.45 -4.67 3.73
CA ILE A 58 0.87 -5.67 2.82
C ILE A 58 1.54 -7.04 3.01
N GLU A 59 2.86 -7.08 3.22
CA GLU A 59 3.55 -8.34 3.56
C GLU A 59 3.02 -8.98 4.84
N ALA A 60 2.77 -8.18 5.88
CA ALA A 60 2.22 -8.68 7.14
C ALA A 60 0.81 -9.28 6.94
N ILE A 61 -0.03 -8.65 6.11
CA ILE A 61 -1.36 -9.16 5.77
C ILE A 61 -1.29 -10.47 4.98
N LEU A 62 -0.30 -10.61 4.10
CA LEU A 62 -0.13 -11.78 3.23
C LEU A 62 0.77 -12.88 3.82
N VAL A 63 1.20 -12.75 5.09
CA VAL A 63 2.23 -13.62 5.69
C VAL A 63 1.85 -15.11 5.75
N THR A 64 0.55 -15.41 5.73
CA THR A 64 0.03 -16.80 5.80
C THR A 64 -0.12 -17.46 4.43
N GLU A 65 0.14 -16.74 3.34
CA GLU A 65 0.06 -17.28 1.99
C GLU A 65 1.14 -18.34 1.77
N LYS A 66 0.71 -19.48 1.22
CA LYS A 66 1.59 -20.65 1.01
C LYS A 66 2.43 -20.54 -0.27
N SER A 67 2.02 -19.68 -1.20
CA SER A 67 2.67 -19.51 -2.49
C SER A 67 2.61 -18.04 -2.92
N ALA A 68 3.77 -17.47 -3.23
CA ALA A 68 3.83 -16.15 -3.88
C ALA A 68 3.34 -16.20 -5.34
N TRP A 69 3.28 -17.39 -5.94
CA TRP A 69 2.85 -17.58 -7.33
C TRP A 69 1.36 -17.85 -7.46
N GLU A 70 0.68 -18.26 -6.40
CA GLU A 70 -0.74 -18.65 -6.43
C GLU A 70 -1.44 -18.08 -5.19
N PRO A 71 -1.76 -16.77 -5.20
CA PRO A 71 -2.42 -16.14 -4.07
C PRO A 71 -3.84 -16.71 -3.91
N SER A 72 -4.22 -16.95 -2.66
CA SER A 72 -5.57 -17.37 -2.28
C SER A 72 -6.61 -16.31 -2.62
N ASP A 73 -7.88 -16.71 -2.73
CA ASP A 73 -8.97 -15.75 -2.90
C ASP A 73 -9.04 -14.77 -1.72
N SER A 74 -8.67 -15.23 -0.52
CA SER A 74 -8.62 -14.38 0.66
C SER A 74 -7.57 -13.29 0.51
N ALA A 75 -6.37 -13.62 0.05
CA ALA A 75 -5.31 -12.65 -0.21
C ALA A 75 -5.73 -11.63 -1.27
N LEU A 76 -6.32 -12.09 -2.38
CA LEU A 76 -6.80 -11.20 -3.44
C LEU A 76 -7.92 -10.27 -2.95
N ARG A 77 -8.86 -10.76 -2.12
CA ARG A 77 -9.89 -9.94 -1.47
C ARG A 77 -9.29 -8.90 -0.53
N SER A 78 -8.35 -9.29 0.33
CA SER A 78 -7.67 -8.35 1.22
C SER A 78 -6.96 -7.24 0.45
N LEU A 79 -6.30 -7.57 -0.65
CA LEU A 79 -5.65 -6.57 -1.52
C LEU A 79 -6.65 -5.60 -2.15
N GLU A 80 -7.76 -6.11 -2.70
CA GLU A 80 -8.82 -5.23 -3.25
C GLU A 80 -9.38 -4.29 -2.18
N SER A 81 -9.64 -4.80 -0.97
CA SER A 81 -10.09 -3.98 0.16
C SER A 81 -9.06 -2.91 0.54
N ILE A 82 -7.77 -3.29 0.66
CA ILE A 82 -6.68 -2.35 0.96
C ILE A 82 -6.60 -1.25 -0.10
N PHE A 83 -6.57 -1.62 -1.38
CA PHE A 83 -6.39 -0.65 -2.46
C PHE A 83 -7.62 0.25 -2.64
N SER A 84 -8.83 -0.30 -2.47
CA SER A 84 -10.07 0.48 -2.44
C SER A 84 -10.07 1.50 -1.29
N SER A 85 -9.70 1.07 -0.08
CA SER A 85 -9.65 1.93 1.11
C SER A 85 -8.60 3.02 0.98
N ILE A 86 -7.41 2.70 0.47
CA ILE A 86 -6.36 3.69 0.17
C ILE A 86 -6.82 4.67 -0.91
N SER A 87 -7.39 4.16 -2.00
CA SER A 87 -7.91 4.99 -3.09
C SER A 87 -9.01 5.94 -2.59
N ARG A 88 -9.88 5.47 -1.69
CA ARG A 88 -10.95 6.29 -1.08
C ARG A 88 -10.42 7.45 -0.26
N VAL A 89 -9.46 7.22 0.62
CA VAL A 89 -8.91 8.28 1.51
C VAL A 89 -7.98 9.25 0.78
N LEU A 90 -7.38 8.83 -0.35
CA LEU A 90 -6.55 9.69 -1.17
C LEU A 90 -7.38 10.74 -1.93
N LYS A 91 -6.96 12.00 -1.89
CA LYS A 91 -7.50 13.06 -2.75
C LYS A 91 -7.35 12.71 -4.24
N PRO A 92 -8.16 13.31 -5.14
CA PRO A 92 -7.90 13.22 -6.57
C PRO A 92 -6.47 13.66 -6.92
N GLY A 93 -5.72 12.80 -7.63
CA GLY A 93 -4.31 13.03 -7.94
C GLY A 93 -3.33 12.70 -6.80
N GLY A 94 -3.82 12.27 -5.63
CA GLY A 94 -3.03 11.84 -4.49
C GLY A 94 -2.18 10.59 -4.79
N VAL A 95 -1.19 10.35 -3.94
CA VAL A 95 -0.15 9.34 -4.16
C VAL A 95 -0.13 8.29 -3.06
N PHE A 96 -0.23 7.03 -3.44
CA PHE A 96 0.08 5.89 -2.58
C PHE A 96 1.55 5.48 -2.79
N ILE A 97 2.32 5.36 -1.71
CA ILE A 97 3.70 4.87 -1.72
C ILE A 97 3.77 3.57 -0.92
N SER A 98 4.10 2.47 -1.61
CA SER A 98 4.32 1.16 -1.00
C SER A 98 5.81 0.86 -0.99
N ILE A 99 6.37 0.66 0.21
CA ILE A 99 7.77 0.28 0.39
C ILE A 99 7.83 -1.18 0.84
N SER A 100 8.48 -2.03 0.06
CA SER A 100 8.34 -3.47 0.22
C SER A 100 9.61 -4.24 -0.15
N PHE A 101 9.77 -5.42 0.44
CA PHE A 101 10.74 -6.40 -0.04
C PHE A 101 10.14 -7.33 -1.12
N THR A 102 8.82 -7.26 -1.31
CA THR A 102 8.11 -8.01 -2.36
C THR A 102 8.55 -7.50 -3.72
N GLN A 103 9.04 -8.44 -4.51
CA GLN A 103 9.59 -8.18 -5.83
C GLN A 103 8.52 -7.66 -6.83
N PRO A 104 8.93 -6.90 -7.86
CA PRO A 104 8.00 -6.31 -8.83
C PRO A 104 7.14 -7.36 -9.55
N HIS A 105 7.67 -8.57 -9.74
CA HIS A 105 6.95 -9.67 -10.38
C HIS A 105 5.70 -10.15 -9.61
N PHE A 106 5.60 -9.87 -8.31
CA PHE A 106 4.39 -10.14 -7.52
C PHE A 106 3.64 -8.85 -7.17
N ARG A 107 4.36 -7.79 -6.79
CA ARG A 107 3.72 -6.56 -6.31
C ARG A 107 3.06 -5.76 -7.42
N ILE A 108 3.64 -5.66 -8.62
CA ILE A 108 3.00 -4.92 -9.72
C ILE A 108 1.69 -5.59 -10.15
N PRO A 109 1.62 -6.93 -10.35
CA PRO A 109 0.35 -7.60 -10.60
C PRO A 109 -0.70 -7.40 -9.51
N ALA A 110 -0.30 -7.36 -8.23
CA ALA A 110 -1.21 -7.00 -7.14
C ALA A 110 -1.74 -5.57 -7.30
N LEU A 111 -0.85 -4.59 -7.49
CA LEU A 111 -1.23 -3.18 -7.64
C LEU A 111 -2.10 -2.91 -8.87
N LEU A 112 -1.93 -3.68 -9.94
CA LEU A 112 -2.75 -3.59 -11.16
C LEU A 112 -4.22 -4.00 -10.95
N ARG A 113 -4.59 -4.54 -9.78
CA ARG A 113 -5.99 -4.81 -9.44
C ARG A 113 -6.81 -3.53 -9.25
N GLU A 114 -6.18 -2.45 -8.81
CA GLU A 114 -6.77 -1.12 -8.87
C GLU A 114 -6.41 -0.46 -10.21
N LYS A 115 -7.45 -0.16 -10.99
CA LYS A 115 -7.30 0.31 -12.38
C LYS A 115 -7.14 1.82 -12.48
N SER A 116 -7.46 2.52 -11.40
CA SER A 116 -7.57 3.99 -11.35
C SER A 116 -6.31 4.64 -10.79
N TRP A 117 -5.15 4.01 -10.98
CA TRP A 117 -3.85 4.64 -10.74
C TRP A 117 -2.79 4.31 -11.80
N SER A 118 -1.80 5.19 -11.92
CA SER A 118 -0.53 4.85 -12.57
C SER A 118 0.39 4.16 -11.57
N ILE A 119 1.33 3.33 -12.04
CA ILE A 119 2.33 2.66 -11.20
C ILE A 119 3.73 3.00 -11.73
N GLU A 120 4.59 3.47 -10.84
CA GLU A 120 6.03 3.64 -11.04
C GLU A 120 6.77 2.79 -10.01
N MET A 121 7.93 2.22 -10.38
CA MET A 121 8.72 1.36 -9.50
C MET A 121 10.16 1.86 -9.45
N PHE A 122 10.70 1.93 -8.24
CA PHE A 122 12.08 2.29 -7.96
C PHE A 122 12.70 1.22 -7.05
N GLU A 123 14.02 1.08 -7.15
CA GLU A 123 14.80 0.20 -6.28
C GLU A 123 15.72 1.06 -5.41
N PHE A 124 15.86 0.72 -4.13
CA PHE A 124 16.85 1.35 -3.25
C PHE A 124 17.51 0.33 -2.34
N GLY A 125 18.79 0.58 -2.03
CA GLY A 125 19.67 -0.34 -1.31
C GLY A 125 20.73 -0.96 -2.23
N GLU A 126 21.96 -1.07 -1.73
CA GLU A 126 23.12 -1.56 -2.51
C GLU A 126 23.30 -3.08 -2.43
N THR A 127 22.84 -3.71 -1.33
CA THR A 127 23.01 -5.16 -1.06
C THR A 127 21.70 -5.88 -0.74
N PHE A 128 20.72 -5.17 -0.18
CA PHE A 128 19.36 -5.65 0.04
C PHE A 128 18.39 -4.68 -0.63
N HIS A 129 17.91 -5.05 -1.82
CA HIS A 129 17.00 -4.19 -2.58
C HIS A 129 15.63 -4.17 -1.92
N TYR A 130 15.23 -2.99 -1.46
CA TYR A 130 13.83 -2.68 -1.25
C TYR A 130 13.28 -2.05 -2.53
N TYR A 131 11.99 -2.31 -2.77
CA TYR A 131 11.24 -1.74 -3.87
C TYR A 131 10.30 -0.66 -3.34
N VAL A 132 10.25 0.46 -4.07
CA VAL A 132 9.27 1.53 -3.83
C VAL A 132 8.34 1.57 -5.01
N TYR A 133 7.05 1.38 -4.74
CA TYR A 133 5.99 1.50 -5.74
C TYR A 133 5.23 2.79 -5.48
N VAL A 134 5.20 3.67 -6.47
CA VAL A 134 4.50 4.95 -6.42
C VAL A 134 3.27 4.84 -7.30
N CYS A 135 2.09 4.87 -6.67
CA CYS A 135 0.80 4.77 -7.33
C CYS A 135 0.07 6.11 -7.28
N ARG A 136 -0.29 6.70 -8.43
CA ARG A 136 -0.97 8.01 -8.48
C ARG A 136 -2.44 7.87 -8.87
N LYS A 137 -3.35 8.22 -7.96
CA LYS A 137 -4.81 8.14 -8.18
C LYS A 137 -5.23 8.98 -9.39
N GLY A 138 -6.08 8.42 -10.24
CA GLY A 138 -6.50 9.01 -11.52
C GLY A 138 -5.48 8.88 -12.66
N GLY A 139 -4.29 8.34 -12.39
CA GLY A 139 -3.27 8.08 -13.40
C GLY A 139 -3.58 6.82 -14.23
N LYS A 140 -2.82 6.65 -15.32
CA LYS A 140 -2.84 5.44 -16.15
C LYS A 140 -1.47 4.78 -16.12
N THR A 141 -1.44 3.48 -15.80
CA THR A 141 -0.18 2.72 -15.81
C THR A 141 0.34 2.55 -17.24
N ASP A 142 1.66 2.62 -17.40
CA ASP A 142 2.32 2.38 -18.69
C ASP A 142 1.96 1.00 -19.25
N GLY A 143 1.60 0.95 -20.54
CA GLY A 143 1.10 -0.26 -21.17
C GLY A 143 2.14 -1.39 -21.22
N ASN A 144 3.41 -1.04 -21.46
CA ASN A 144 4.48 -2.04 -21.53
C ASN A 144 4.79 -2.62 -20.14
N LEU A 145 4.78 -1.77 -19.11
CA LEU A 145 4.92 -2.22 -17.72
C LEU A 145 3.77 -3.16 -17.34
N ALA A 146 2.53 -2.76 -17.61
CA ALA A 146 1.36 -3.59 -17.31
C ALA A 146 1.43 -4.94 -18.02
N GLU A 147 1.65 -4.94 -19.35
CA GLU A 147 1.73 -6.17 -20.14
C GLU A 147 2.85 -7.11 -19.65
N ARG A 148 4.05 -6.57 -19.41
CA ARG A 148 5.20 -7.34 -18.92
C ARG A 148 4.88 -8.06 -17.62
N TYR A 149 4.36 -7.34 -16.63
CA TYR A 149 4.17 -7.92 -15.29
C TYR A 149 2.90 -8.78 -15.21
N SER A 150 1.84 -8.45 -15.95
CA SER A 150 0.66 -9.32 -16.09
C SER A 150 1.00 -10.69 -16.67
N ALA A 151 2.03 -10.80 -17.51
CA ALA A 151 2.45 -12.07 -18.08
C ALA A 151 3.20 -12.98 -17.10
N ILE A 152 3.85 -12.42 -16.06
CA ILE A 152 4.73 -13.16 -15.14
C ILE A 152 3.91 -13.91 -14.07
N ALA A 153 3.07 -13.20 -13.32
CA ALA A 153 2.31 -13.77 -12.20
C ALA A 153 0.79 -13.62 -12.44
N LYS A 154 0.31 -14.30 -13.49
CA LYS A 154 -1.08 -14.20 -14.00
C LYS A 154 -2.16 -14.45 -12.93
N SER A 155 -1.87 -15.35 -11.99
CA SER A 155 -2.75 -15.71 -10.87
C SER A 155 -3.14 -14.52 -10.00
N TRP A 156 -2.30 -13.48 -9.90
CA TRP A 156 -2.58 -12.26 -9.14
C TRP A 156 -3.66 -11.39 -9.78
N LEU A 157 -3.90 -11.55 -11.09
CA LEU A 157 -4.88 -10.80 -11.86
C LEU A 157 -6.11 -11.62 -12.22
N ARG A 158 -6.19 -12.87 -11.75
CA ARG A 158 -7.37 -13.70 -11.97
C ARG A 158 -8.59 -13.05 -11.31
N PRO A 159 -9.79 -13.23 -11.89
CA PRO A 159 -11.02 -12.80 -11.25
C PRO A 159 -11.25 -13.58 -9.96
N LEU A 160 -11.85 -12.92 -8.97
CA LEU A 160 -12.39 -13.59 -7.81
C LEU A 160 -13.71 -14.26 -8.20
N CYS A 161 -13.85 -15.53 -7.80
CA CYS A 161 -15.09 -16.27 -7.88
C CYS A 161 -16.01 -15.99 -6.69
#